data_AF-A0A9E3NKE5-F1
#
_entry.id   AF-A0A9E3NKE5-F1
#
_cell.length_a   1.000
_cell.length_b   1.000
_cell.length_c   1.000
_cell.angle_alpha   90.00
_cell.angle_beta   90.00
_cell.angle_gamma   90.00
#
_symmetry.space_group_name_H-M   'P 1'
#
loop_
_entity.id
_entity.type
_entity.pdbx_description
1 polymer ?
#
loop_
_entity_poly.entity_id
_entity_poly.type
_entity_poly.pdbx_seq_one_letter_code
_entity_poly.pdbx_strand_id
1 'polypeptide(L)'
;METGINKYVRHTYKISKELKSYTVYDLEDVNNPNKLLTDTIRIEPFLNYSNADNFNDYLRIKNHSNWKFSSLITGLKPTSTKNLFFGDCAKPNLLGNTKKSLLLFYFDNDKGTLIIDVFRDYYPYNNSLLENQLKQFKID
;
A
#
# COMPACT_ATOMS: atom_id res chain seq x y z
N MET A 1 8.11 9.77 26.32
CA MET A 1 7.40 8.74 25.52
C MET A 1 8.11 8.72 24.19
N GLU A 2 8.93 7.69 23.95
CA GLU A 2 9.81 7.65 22.78
C GLU A 2 8.97 7.53 21.50
N THR A 3 8.85 8.63 20.75
CA THR A 3 8.34 8.60 19.37
C THR A 3 9.46 8.12 18.47
N GLY A 4 9.83 6.85 18.60
CA GLY A 4 10.76 6.21 17.69
C GLY A 4 10.20 6.23 16.26
N ILE A 5 11.06 6.45 15.27
CA ILE A 5 10.72 6.22 13.87
C ILE A 5 10.24 4.77 13.77
N ASN A 6 8.98 4.57 13.39
CA ASN A 6 8.48 3.21 13.20
C ASN A 6 9.22 2.60 12.03
N LYS A 7 9.86 1.44 12.26
CA LYS A 7 10.54 0.70 11.19
C LYS A 7 9.50 0.27 10.15
N TYR A 8 9.73 0.65 8.90
CA TYR A 8 8.94 0.22 7.75
C TYR A 8 9.77 -0.69 6.84
N VAL A 9 9.08 -1.50 6.04
CA VAL A 9 9.66 -2.18 4.88
C VAL A 9 9.16 -1.47 3.64
N ARG A 10 10.08 -1.02 2.80
CA ARG A 10 9.78 -0.34 1.53
C ARG A 10 9.83 -1.32 0.39
N HIS A 11 8.78 -1.32 -0.42
CA HIS A 11 8.69 -2.04 -1.67
C HIS A 11 8.63 -1.04 -2.81
N THR A 12 9.53 -1.17 -3.77
CA THR A 12 9.52 -0.39 -5.01
C THR A 12 9.06 -1.28 -6.13
N TYR A 13 7.99 -0.87 -6.81
CA TYR A 13 7.39 -1.58 -7.92
C TYR A 13 7.44 -0.76 -9.20
N LYS A 14 7.57 -1.43 -10.34
CA LYS A 14 7.43 -0.83 -11.68
C LYS A 14 6.25 -1.38 -12.44
N ILE A 15 5.66 -0.53 -13.26
CA ILE A 15 4.57 -0.92 -14.14
C ILE A 15 5.03 -2.05 -15.07
N SER A 16 4.24 -3.12 -15.13
CA SER A 16 4.46 -4.23 -16.06
C SER A 16 3.33 -4.41 -17.05
N LYS A 17 2.13 -3.95 -16.70
CA LYS A 17 0.98 -3.93 -17.61
C LYS A 17 -0.01 -2.85 -17.23
N GLU A 18 -0.35 -2.02 -18.20
CA GLU A 18 -1.40 -1.01 -18.08
C GLU A 18 -2.63 -1.39 -18.89
N LEU A 19 -3.80 -1.29 -18.27
CA LEU A 19 -5.10 -1.44 -18.94
C LEU A 19 -6.05 -0.38 -18.40
N LYS A 20 -7.10 -0.09 -19.18
CA LYS A 20 -8.14 0.88 -18.78
C LYS A 20 -8.77 0.56 -17.42
N SER A 21 -8.89 -0.72 -17.08
CA SER A 21 -9.58 -1.19 -15.88
C SER A 21 -8.64 -1.53 -14.71
N TYR A 22 -7.32 -1.53 -14.90
CA TYR A 22 -6.34 -1.77 -13.84
C TYR A 22 -4.91 -1.60 -14.34
N THR A 23 -3.99 -1.37 -13.41
CA THR A 23 -2.55 -1.37 -13.65
C THR A 23 -1.87 -2.44 -12.81
N VAL A 24 -0.99 -3.22 -13.42
CA VAL A 24 -0.17 -4.24 -12.75
C VAL A 24 1.23 -3.70 -12.58
N TYR A 25 1.78 -3.90 -11.39
CA TYR A 25 3.15 -3.57 -11.06
C TYR A 25 3.89 -4.80 -10.56
N ASP A 26 5.14 -4.95 -10.98
CA ASP A 26 6.06 -5.99 -10.53
C ASP A 26 7.17 -5.39 -9.67
N LEU A 27 7.58 -6.15 -8.66
CA LEU A 27 8.53 -5.73 -7.65
C LEU A 27 9.92 -5.58 -8.27
N GLU A 28 10.51 -4.42 -8.09
CA GLU A 28 11.86 -4.12 -8.52
C GLU A 28 12.84 -4.22 -7.35
N ASP A 29 12.48 -3.68 -6.18
CA ASP A 29 13.37 -3.64 -5.02
C ASP A 29 12.62 -3.69 -3.67
N VAL A 30 13.32 -4.18 -2.64
CA VAL A 30 12.88 -4.13 -1.24
C VAL A 30 14.06 -3.77 -0.36
N ASN A 31 13.88 -2.75 0.50
CA ASN A 31 14.96 -2.28 1.39
C ASN A 31 15.33 -3.26 2.52
N ASN A 32 14.67 -4.42 2.60
CA ASN A 32 14.85 -5.43 3.64
C ASN A 32 14.66 -6.85 3.05
N PRO A 33 15.45 -7.86 3.45
CA PRO A 33 15.26 -9.25 2.98
C PRO A 33 13.89 -9.83 3.34
N ASN A 34 13.24 -9.34 4.40
CA ASN A 34 11.91 -9.80 4.81
C ASN A 34 10.79 -9.06 4.05
N LYS A 35 10.56 -9.50 2.83
CA LYS A 35 9.48 -9.00 1.98
C LYS A 35 8.10 -9.22 2.64
N LEU A 36 7.31 -8.15 2.75
CA LEU A 36 5.96 -8.18 3.34
C LEU A 36 4.80 -8.22 2.31
N LEU A 37 5.07 -7.94 1.04
CA LEU A 37 4.08 -7.94 -0.04
C LEU A 37 4.49 -8.92 -1.16
N THR A 38 3.58 -9.25 -2.06
CA THR A 38 3.88 -10.16 -3.18
C THR A 38 4.70 -9.46 -4.26
N ASP A 39 5.36 -10.25 -5.12
CA ASP A 39 6.16 -9.71 -6.23
C ASP A 39 5.33 -8.97 -7.25
N THR A 40 4.09 -9.41 -7.48
CA THR A 40 3.17 -8.74 -8.39
C THR A 40 2.00 -8.17 -7.60
N ILE A 41 1.63 -6.94 -7.89
CA ILE A 41 0.47 -6.26 -7.32
C ILE A 41 -0.35 -5.60 -8.43
N ARG A 42 -1.55 -5.16 -8.08
CA ARG A 42 -2.46 -4.49 -8.99
C ARG A 42 -3.13 -3.32 -8.28
N ILE A 43 -3.18 -2.19 -8.97
CA ILE A 43 -4.06 -1.07 -8.64
C ILE A 43 -5.27 -1.14 -9.55
N GLU A 44 -6.47 -1.18 -8.97
CA GLU A 44 -7.74 -1.27 -9.71
C GLU A 44 -8.77 -0.26 -9.17
N PRO A 45 -9.60 0.33 -10.05
CA PRO A 45 -10.58 1.33 -9.65
C PRO A 45 -11.66 0.72 -8.75
N PHE A 46 -12.15 1.53 -7.82
CA PHE A 46 -13.28 1.18 -6.98
C PHE A 46 -14.57 1.25 -7.79
N LEU A 47 -15.23 0.11 -7.94
CA LEU A 47 -16.46 -0.02 -8.72
C LEU A 47 -17.76 0.15 -7.89
N ASN A 48 -17.68 0.77 -6.71
CA ASN A 48 -18.82 1.09 -5.83
C ASN A 48 -19.70 -0.11 -5.40
N TYR A 49 -19.14 -1.33 -5.34
CA TYR A 49 -19.86 -2.52 -4.87
C TYR A 49 -19.93 -2.66 -3.34
N SER A 50 -19.43 -1.67 -2.58
CA SER A 50 -19.46 -1.65 -1.11
C SER A 50 -19.76 -0.25 -0.58
N ASN A 51 -20.06 -0.13 0.71
CA ASN A 51 -20.30 1.15 1.39
C ASN A 51 -19.00 1.89 1.77
N ALA A 52 -17.85 1.45 1.27
CA ALA A 52 -16.58 2.10 1.52
C ALA A 52 -16.50 3.43 0.75
N ASP A 53 -15.86 4.43 1.34
CA ASP A 53 -15.81 5.80 0.83
C ASP A 53 -14.39 6.39 0.89
N ASN A 54 -14.22 7.58 0.32
CA ASN A 54 -12.99 8.37 0.37
C ASN A 54 -11.75 7.74 -0.31
N PHE A 55 -11.94 6.95 -1.36
CA PHE A 55 -10.89 6.51 -2.28
C PHE A 55 -11.48 6.13 -3.63
N ASN A 56 -10.65 6.14 -4.67
CA ASN A 56 -11.03 5.77 -6.03
C ASN A 56 -10.37 4.48 -6.51
N ASP A 57 -9.34 4.01 -5.83
CA ASP A 57 -8.53 2.86 -6.24
C ASP A 57 -8.29 1.90 -5.07
N TYR A 58 -8.03 0.65 -5.38
CA TYR A 58 -7.66 -0.41 -4.44
C TYR A 58 -6.30 -1.01 -4.75
N LEU A 59 -5.62 -1.44 -3.69
CA LEU A 59 -4.52 -2.40 -3.78
C LEU A 59 -5.07 -3.82 -3.78
N ARG A 60 -4.70 -4.62 -4.79
CA ARG A 60 -4.81 -6.08 -4.80
C ARG A 60 -3.42 -6.68 -4.93
N ILE A 61 -3.11 -7.68 -4.10
CA ILE A 61 -1.84 -8.40 -4.17
C ILE A 61 -2.01 -9.75 -4.83
N LYS A 62 -0.98 -10.27 -5.49
CA LYS A 62 -1.03 -11.54 -6.23
C LYS A 62 -0.62 -12.73 -5.36
N ASN A 63 -1.51 -13.18 -4.48
CA ASN A 63 -1.28 -14.36 -3.62
C ASN A 63 -1.88 -15.67 -4.17
N HIS A 64 -2.53 -15.63 -5.34
CA HIS A 64 -3.03 -16.81 -6.07
C HIS A 64 -2.77 -16.66 -7.57
N SER A 65 -2.74 -17.79 -8.31
CA SER A 65 -2.53 -17.80 -9.76
C SER A 65 -3.58 -16.98 -10.54
N ASN A 66 -4.82 -16.87 -10.04
CA ASN A 66 -5.88 -16.07 -10.63
C ASN A 66 -6.19 -14.82 -9.76
N TRP A 67 -6.33 -13.66 -10.41
CA TRP A 67 -6.65 -12.38 -9.77
C TRP A 67 -7.99 -12.38 -9.04
N LYS A 68 -8.97 -13.15 -9.52
CA LYS A 68 -10.28 -13.31 -8.88
C LYS A 68 -10.18 -13.84 -7.45
N PHE A 69 -9.24 -14.75 -7.20
CA PHE A 69 -9.00 -15.34 -5.86
C PHE A 69 -7.92 -14.58 -5.09
N SER A 70 -7.23 -13.65 -5.74
CA SER A 70 -6.17 -12.86 -5.13
C SER A 70 -6.75 -11.84 -4.16
N SER A 71 -6.00 -11.49 -3.12
CA SER A 71 -6.50 -10.67 -2.02
C SER A 71 -6.59 -9.19 -2.38
N LEU A 72 -7.81 -8.63 -2.32
CA LEU A 72 -8.02 -7.19 -2.19
C LEU A 72 -7.61 -6.74 -0.78
N ILE A 73 -6.77 -5.73 -0.67
CA ILE A 73 -6.16 -5.32 0.60
C ILE A 73 -6.86 -4.11 1.19
N THR A 74 -6.79 -2.98 0.48
CA THR A 74 -7.25 -1.70 1.02
C THR A 74 -7.46 -0.69 -0.09
N GLY A 75 -8.33 0.28 0.18
CA GLY A 75 -8.52 1.44 -0.67
C GLY A 75 -7.38 2.44 -0.47
N LEU A 76 -6.97 3.11 -1.54
CA LEU A 76 -5.93 4.13 -1.49
C LEU A 76 -6.56 5.47 -1.12
N LYS A 77 -6.56 5.77 0.18
CA LYS A 77 -7.12 7.02 0.70
C LYS A 77 -6.18 8.19 0.39
N PRO A 78 -6.66 9.28 -0.21
CA PRO A 78 -5.82 10.41 -0.55
C PRO A 78 -5.32 11.11 0.70
N THR A 79 -4.13 11.70 0.59
CA THR A 79 -3.60 12.62 1.59
C THR A 79 -3.60 14.05 1.04
N SER A 80 -3.21 15.01 1.87
CA SER A 80 -2.95 16.39 1.41
C SER A 80 -1.74 16.49 0.47
N THR A 81 -0.88 15.47 0.44
CA THR A 81 0.31 15.42 -0.41
C THR A 81 -0.02 14.72 -1.73
N LYS A 82 0.29 15.38 -2.85
CA LYS A 82 0.05 14.85 -4.19
C LYS A 82 0.72 13.49 -4.35
N ASN A 83 0.01 12.55 -4.98
CA ASN A 83 0.43 11.18 -5.24
C ASN A 83 0.73 10.32 -4.00
N LEU A 84 0.57 10.84 -2.79
CA LEU A 84 0.73 10.10 -1.55
C LEU A 84 -0.65 9.69 -1.02
N PHE A 85 -0.80 8.40 -0.77
CA PHE A 85 -2.02 7.78 -0.27
C PHE A 85 -1.69 6.92 0.95
N PHE A 86 -2.71 6.55 1.70
CA PHE A 86 -2.57 5.60 2.78
C PHE A 86 -3.71 4.58 2.78
N GLY A 87 -3.46 3.48 3.47
CA GLY A 87 -4.44 2.43 3.68
C GLY A 87 -3.99 1.51 4.79
N ASP A 88 -4.72 0.42 4.97
CA ASP A 88 -4.50 -0.50 6.08
C ASP A 88 -4.58 -1.97 5.67
N CYS A 89 -3.80 -2.82 6.33
CA CYS A 89 -3.87 -4.27 6.16
C CYS A 89 -3.97 -4.95 7.52
N ALA A 90 -5.07 -5.66 7.76
CA ALA A 90 -5.27 -6.47 8.97
C ALA A 90 -5.27 -7.98 8.68
N LYS A 91 -4.85 -8.41 7.49
CA LYS A 91 -5.00 -9.81 7.06
C LYS A 91 -3.94 -10.71 7.68
N PRO A 92 -4.32 -11.64 8.58
CA PRO A 92 -3.38 -12.59 9.20
C PRO A 92 -2.63 -13.42 8.17
N ASN A 93 -3.28 -13.75 7.06
CA ASN A 93 -2.73 -14.61 6.02
C ASN A 93 -1.69 -13.91 5.13
N LEU A 94 -1.51 -12.59 5.24
CA LEU A 94 -0.63 -11.83 4.35
C LEU A 94 0.60 -11.29 5.07
N LEU A 95 0.43 -10.83 6.29
CA LEU A 95 1.51 -10.29 7.12
C LEU A 95 1.80 -11.16 8.35
N GLY A 96 1.17 -12.34 8.45
CA GLY A 96 1.31 -13.28 9.55
C GLY A 96 0.70 -12.82 10.88
N ASN A 97 -0.01 -11.67 10.89
CA ASN A 97 -0.39 -10.99 12.13
C ASN A 97 -1.87 -10.57 12.16
N THR A 98 -2.45 -10.55 13.36
CA THR A 98 -3.83 -10.10 13.62
C THR A 98 -3.94 -8.58 13.78
N LYS A 99 -2.82 -7.88 13.98
CA LYS A 99 -2.78 -6.43 14.14
C LYS A 99 -2.81 -5.73 12.79
N LYS A 100 -3.53 -4.60 12.76
CA LYS A 100 -3.59 -3.73 11.58
C LYS A 100 -2.22 -3.07 11.34
N SER A 101 -1.77 -3.11 10.10
CA SER A 101 -0.56 -2.45 9.61
C SER A 101 -0.96 -1.25 8.73
N LEU A 102 -0.21 -0.16 8.82
CA LEU A 102 -0.34 1.02 7.96
C LEU A 102 0.45 0.78 6.68
N LEU A 103 -0.16 1.14 5.55
CA LEU A 103 0.49 1.19 4.25
C LEU A 103 0.49 2.63 3.77
N LEU A 104 1.64 3.13 3.35
CA LEU A 104 1.77 4.39 2.61
C LEU A 104 2.11 4.07 1.16
N PHE A 105 1.44 4.74 0.23
CA PHE A 105 1.60 4.52 -1.20
C PHE A 105 2.03 5.82 -1.85
N TYR A 106 3.11 5.79 -2.61
CA TYR A 106 3.52 6.93 -3.42
C TYR A 106 3.66 6.51 -4.88
N PHE A 107 3.00 7.26 -5.75
CA PHE A 107 3.20 7.15 -7.19
C PHE A 107 4.14 8.27 -7.66
N ASP A 108 5.09 7.94 -8.51
CA ASP A 108 5.80 8.97 -9.26
C ASP A 108 4.85 9.72 -10.22
N ASN A 109 5.37 10.75 -10.87
CA ASN A 109 4.53 11.70 -11.62
C ASN A 109 3.84 11.06 -12.84
N ASP A 110 4.48 10.09 -13.47
CA ASP A 110 3.95 9.33 -14.60
C ASP A 110 3.26 8.02 -14.17
N LYS A 111 3.28 7.71 -12.87
CA LYS A 111 2.79 6.46 -12.28
C LYS A 111 3.52 5.21 -12.82
N GLY A 112 4.72 5.38 -13.37
CA GLY A 112 5.58 4.26 -13.77
C GLY A 112 6.10 3.48 -12.56
N THR A 113 6.28 4.17 -11.44
CA THR A 113 6.81 3.62 -10.18
C THR A 113 5.80 3.77 -9.05
N LEU A 114 5.62 2.69 -8.30
CA LEU A 114 4.82 2.66 -7.08
C LEU A 114 5.70 2.24 -5.90
N ILE A 115 5.86 3.14 -4.94
CA ILE A 115 6.53 2.88 -3.67
C ILE A 115 5.48 2.58 -2.62
N ILE A 116 5.67 1.49 -1.87
CA ILE A 116 4.82 1.12 -0.74
C ILE A 116 5.66 0.95 0.51
N ASP A 117 5.42 1.78 1.53
CA ASP A 117 5.99 1.60 2.86
C ASP A 117 4.99 0.86 3.75
N VAL A 118 5.42 -0.29 4.28
CA VAL A 118 4.61 -1.14 5.15
C VAL A 118 5.10 -1.03 6.60
N PHE A 119 4.27 -0.47 7.46
CA PHE A 119 4.50 -0.36 8.90
C PHE A 119 3.81 -1.53 9.60
N ARG A 120 4.52 -2.65 9.74
CA ARG A 120 3.98 -3.90 10.30
C ARG A 120 3.50 -3.70 11.74
N ASP A 121 2.31 -4.20 12.05
CA ASP A 121 1.66 -4.14 13.38
C ASP A 121 1.45 -2.73 13.95
N TYR A 122 1.58 -1.72 13.10
CA TYR A 122 1.39 -0.33 13.47
C TYR A 122 0.31 0.29 12.61
N TYR A 123 -0.79 0.71 13.24
CA TYR A 123 -1.77 1.59 12.62
C TYR A 123 -2.04 2.77 13.55
N PRO A 124 -1.97 4.02 13.06
CA PRO A 124 -2.15 5.19 13.90
C PRO A 124 -3.58 5.23 14.44
N TYR A 125 -3.70 5.39 15.76
CA TYR A 125 -5.00 5.46 16.45
C TYR A 125 -5.62 6.86 16.44
N ASN A 126 -4.88 7.86 15.94
CA ASN A 126 -5.37 9.22 15.74
C ASN A 126 -4.71 9.87 14.51
N ASN A 127 -5.33 10.95 14.03
CA ASN A 127 -4.88 11.66 12.83
C ASN A 127 -3.50 12.29 13.00
N SER A 128 -3.17 12.85 14.17
CA SER A 128 -1.87 13.49 14.40
C SER A 128 -0.69 12.52 14.21
N LEU A 129 -0.85 11.26 14.62
CA LEU A 129 0.16 10.22 14.40
C LEU A 129 0.27 9.82 12.92
N LEU A 130 -0.86 9.72 12.21
CA LEU A 130 -0.85 9.49 10.76
C LEU A 130 -0.11 10.61 10.04
N GLU A 131 -0.46 11.87 10.33
CA GLU A 131 0.20 13.06 9.76
C GLU A 131 1.70 13.08 10.04
N ASN A 132 2.12 12.66 11.23
CA ASN A 132 3.54 12.54 11.56
C ASN A 132 4.25 11.50 10.69
N GLN A 133 3.62 10.36 10.35
CA GLN A 133 4.20 9.39 9.43
C GLN A 133 4.26 9.92 7.99
N LEU A 134 3.18 10.55 7.54
CA LEU A 134 3.11 11.15 6.20
C LEU A 134 4.21 12.20 5.98
N LYS A 135 4.47 13.06 6.98
CA LYS A 135 5.56 14.07 6.93
C LYS A 135 6.97 13.47 6.90
N GLN A 136 7.13 12.28 7.46
CA GLN A 136 8.39 11.55 7.48
C GLN A 136 8.64 10.78 6.17
N PHE A 137 7.62 10.59 5.33
CA PHE A 137 7.79 9.93 4.04
C PHE A 137 8.79 10.71 3.18
N LYS A 138 9.83 10.01 2.71
CA LYS A 138 10.85 10.54 1.78
C LYS A 138 10.91 9.64 0.56
N ILE A 139 11.06 10.27 -0.59
CA ILE A 139 11.42 9.60 -1.84
C ILE A 139 12.95 9.66 -1.84
N ASP A 140 13.59 8.49 -1.70
CA ASP A 140 15.05 8.38 -1.74
C ASP A 140 15.55 8.42 -3.19
#